data_AF-A0A417Z561-F1
#
_entry.id   AF-A0A417Z561-F1
#
_cell.length_a   1.000
_cell.length_b   1.000
_cell.length_c   1.000
_cell.angle_alpha   90.00
_cell.angle_beta   90.00
_cell.angle_gamma   90.00
#
_symmetry.space_group_name_H-M   'P 1'
#
loop_
_entity.id
_entity.type
_entity.pdbx_description
1 polymer ?
#
loop_
_entity_poly.entity_id
_entity_poly.type
_entity_poly.pdbx_seq_one_letter_code
_entity_poly.pdbx_strand_id
1 'polypeptide(L)'
;MKYFTQMDYTPFNVQSQYFEGIAQTQNIIISCMSGQGVAEKIKDILEDFLPQSPVEILTLDYDELQKLKQQHTQTTFKNTFCIIATSQIDIAGVECINIEKVVNGTQNLDCLHNLYTEEQLKQFTNKLIKLFTIEGASQRLQFLNPDKVINETADIITALEQQYHVVFKNFIQVNLYLHLSSIIERLLTSSRPIETVTTHTKQFEKFVHNSEMIFNPIKIKYNIDIPLREYEYVYQIIESQINNSV
;
A
#
# COMPACT_ATOMS: atom_id res chain seq x y z
N MET A 1 44.15 -5.68 47.23
CA MET A 1 43.03 -6.45 46.64
C MET A 1 42.04 -5.42 46.10
N LYS A 2 41.99 -5.32 44.75
CA LYS A 2 41.08 -4.55 43.87
C LYS A 2 40.50 -3.20 44.35
N TYR A 3 41.12 -2.12 43.85
CA TYR A 3 40.44 -0.88 43.47
C TYR A 3 39.53 -1.15 42.26
N PHE A 4 38.34 -0.55 42.21
CA PHE A 4 37.72 0.10 41.03
C PHE A 4 36.32 0.60 41.44
N THR A 5 36.21 1.91 41.62
CA THR A 5 34.95 2.64 41.78
C THR A 5 34.21 2.59 40.43
N GLN A 6 32.98 2.06 40.39
CA GLN A 6 32.13 2.17 39.21
C GLN A 6 31.85 3.65 38.96
N MET A 7 32.25 4.16 37.79
CA MET A 7 31.79 5.48 37.33
C MET A 7 30.34 5.35 36.90
N ASP A 8 29.50 6.25 37.40
CA ASP A 8 28.12 6.36 37.01
C ASP A 8 28.04 7.07 35.66
N TYR A 9 27.69 6.32 34.61
CA TYR A 9 27.57 6.83 33.23
C TYR A 9 26.19 7.41 32.93
N THR A 10 25.31 7.56 33.92
CA THR A 10 24.01 8.23 33.76
C THR A 10 24.05 9.64 33.16
N PRO A 11 25.11 10.48 33.30
CA PRO A 11 25.18 11.77 32.61
C PRO A 11 25.64 11.67 31.15
N PHE A 12 26.05 10.49 30.66
CA PHE A 12 26.36 10.22 29.26
C PHE A 12 25.19 9.57 28.51
N ASN A 13 23.98 9.69 29.05
CA ASN A 13 22.78 9.40 28.27
C ASN A 13 22.65 10.51 27.22
N VAL A 14 23.31 10.30 26.09
CA VAL A 14 23.13 11.11 24.88
C VAL A 14 21.70 10.85 24.43
N GLN A 15 20.76 11.58 25.02
CA GLN A 15 19.51 11.86 24.37
C GLN A 15 19.89 12.51 23.05
N SER A 16 19.58 11.84 21.95
CA SER A 16 19.72 12.40 20.61
C SER A 16 18.77 13.60 20.51
N GLN A 17 19.25 14.75 21.02
CA GLN A 17 18.72 16.05 20.65
C GLN A 17 19.07 16.23 19.19
N TYR A 18 18.10 15.88 18.33
CA TYR A 18 18.10 16.23 16.92
C TYR A 18 18.26 17.75 16.85
N PHE A 19 19.48 18.20 16.51
CA PHE A 19 19.75 19.59 16.23
C PHE A 19 18.91 20.02 15.03
N GLU A 20 18.29 21.19 15.13
CA GLU A 20 17.56 21.92 14.10
C GLU A 20 18.11 21.68 12.68
N GLY A 21 17.40 20.86 11.91
CA GLY A 21 17.77 20.46 10.56
C GLY A 21 17.58 18.97 10.38
N ILE A 22 16.84 18.58 9.35
CA ILE A 22 16.71 17.19 8.93
C ILE A 22 18.13 16.60 8.74
N ALA A 23 18.27 15.28 8.96
CA ALA A 23 19.55 14.57 9.02
C ALA A 23 20.66 15.10 8.08
N GLN A 24 21.89 15.12 8.60
CA GLN A 24 23.08 15.53 7.84
C GLN A 24 23.44 14.52 6.72
N THR A 25 22.83 13.35 6.73
CA THR A 25 22.92 12.29 5.73
C THR A 25 21.75 12.36 4.74
N GLN A 26 21.95 11.81 3.55
CA GLN A 26 20.90 11.74 2.53
C GLN A 26 19.69 10.97 3.11
N ASN A 27 18.49 11.55 2.96
CA ASN A 27 17.30 11.02 3.63
C ASN A 27 16.04 11.04 2.75
N ILE A 28 15.10 10.17 3.07
CA ILE A 28 13.71 10.20 2.61
C ILE A 28 12.86 10.55 3.83
N ILE A 29 11.97 11.53 3.68
CA ILE A 29 11.03 11.90 4.74
C ILE A 29 9.66 11.33 4.41
N ILE A 30 9.03 10.68 5.36
CA ILE A 30 7.66 10.18 5.28
C ILE A 30 6.79 10.95 6.26
N SER A 31 5.67 11.50 5.78
CA SER A 31 4.77 12.29 6.61
C SER A 31 3.30 11.97 6.35
N CYS A 32 2.48 11.98 7.39
CA CYS A 32 1.06 11.67 7.30
C CYS A 32 0.22 12.62 8.15
N MET A 33 -0.95 13.04 7.64
CA MET A 33 -1.91 13.87 8.40
C MET A 33 -2.65 13.08 9.49
N SER A 34 -2.85 11.78 9.34
CA SER A 34 -3.60 10.95 10.30
C SER A 34 -2.78 10.54 11.54
N GLY A 35 -1.57 11.09 11.69
CA GLY A 35 -0.62 10.80 12.77
C GLY A 35 0.50 9.84 12.36
N GLN A 36 1.41 9.56 13.30
CA GLN A 36 2.64 8.80 13.06
C GLN A 36 2.40 7.36 12.56
N GLY A 37 1.26 6.73 12.88
CA GLY A 37 1.03 5.30 12.63
C GLY A 37 1.11 4.85 11.17
N VAL A 38 0.49 5.59 10.22
CA VAL A 38 0.56 5.23 8.79
C VAL A 38 1.94 5.56 8.21
N ALA A 39 2.57 6.64 8.68
CA ALA A 39 3.91 7.01 8.27
C ALA A 39 4.94 5.91 8.64
N GLU A 40 4.86 5.35 9.85
CA GLU A 40 5.71 4.21 10.25
C GLU A 40 5.43 2.96 9.41
N LYS A 41 4.17 2.63 9.12
CA LYS A 41 3.86 1.49 8.23
C LYS A 41 4.45 1.67 6.82
N ILE A 42 4.39 2.88 6.26
CA ILE A 42 5.01 3.17 4.96
C ILE A 42 6.54 3.04 5.05
N LYS A 43 7.14 3.51 6.15
CA LYS A 43 8.56 3.34 6.44
C LYS A 43 8.95 1.88 6.50
N ASP A 44 8.26 1.07 7.31
CA ASP A 44 8.49 -0.38 7.43
C ASP A 44 8.44 -1.06 6.06
N ILE A 45 7.42 -0.72 5.25
CA ILE A 45 7.27 -1.26 3.89
C ILE A 45 8.45 -0.87 2.99
N LEU A 46 8.98 0.35 3.11
CA LEU A 46 10.12 0.80 2.31
C LEU A 46 11.44 0.18 2.79
N GLU A 47 11.59 -0.01 4.10
CA GLU A 47 12.76 -0.63 4.74
C GLU A 47 12.90 -2.13 4.42
N ASP A 48 11.83 -2.80 3.97
CA ASP A 48 11.90 -4.16 3.42
C ASP A 48 12.78 -4.26 2.15
N PHE A 49 13.11 -3.12 1.53
CA PHE A 49 13.89 -3.07 0.29
C PHE A 49 15.28 -2.46 0.55
N LEU A 50 16.33 -3.11 0.03
CA LEU A 50 17.69 -2.59 0.12
C LEU A 50 17.92 -1.47 -0.90
N PRO A 51 18.30 -0.24 -0.49
CA PRO A 51 18.63 0.84 -1.41
C PRO A 51 20.00 0.65 -2.05
N GLN A 52 20.20 1.19 -3.25
CA GLN A 52 21.46 1.15 -4.00
C GLN A 52 22.55 2.04 -3.39
N SER A 53 22.16 3.03 -2.59
CA SER A 53 23.08 3.91 -1.85
C SER A 53 22.55 4.18 -0.43
N PRO A 54 23.41 4.53 0.53
CA PRO A 54 22.99 4.81 1.90
C PRO A 54 21.98 5.97 1.95
N VAL A 55 20.80 5.68 2.46
CA VAL A 55 19.73 6.67 2.68
C VAL A 55 19.04 6.36 3.99
N GLU A 56 18.77 7.40 4.77
CA GLU A 56 18.03 7.29 6.03
C GLU A 56 16.53 7.54 5.77
N ILE A 57 15.65 6.73 6.36
CA ILE A 57 14.21 6.89 6.23
C ILE A 57 13.66 7.48 7.54
N LEU A 58 13.18 8.70 7.47
CA LEU A 58 12.72 9.50 8.60
C LEU A 58 11.20 9.65 8.56
N THR A 59 10.56 9.62 9.72
CA THR A 59 9.15 9.99 9.88
C THR A 59 9.06 11.39 10.50
N LEU A 60 8.14 12.21 9.98
CA LEU A 60 7.89 13.57 10.46
C LEU A 60 6.39 13.85 10.49
N ASP A 61 5.92 14.44 11.58
CA ASP A 61 4.53 14.85 11.69
C ASP A 61 4.21 15.95 10.66
N TYR A 62 2.99 15.93 10.12
CA TYR A 62 2.60 16.87 9.07
C TYR A 62 2.69 18.34 9.53
N ASP A 63 2.30 18.63 10.77
CA ASP A 63 2.38 19.97 11.33
C ASP A 63 3.83 20.44 11.52
N GLU A 64 4.73 19.53 11.89
CA GLU A 64 6.16 19.83 12.00
C GLU A 64 6.77 20.09 10.62
N LEU A 65 6.43 19.25 9.65
CA LEU A 65 6.86 19.41 8.27
C LEU A 65 6.39 20.75 7.67
N GLN A 66 5.16 21.17 7.98
CA GLN A 66 4.63 22.48 7.57
C GLN A 66 5.34 23.65 8.26
N LYS A 67 5.70 23.53 9.56
CA LYS A 67 6.51 24.54 10.26
C LYS A 67 7.90 24.67 9.62
N LEU A 68 8.58 23.55 9.36
CA LEU A 68 9.89 23.51 8.71
C LEU A 68 9.86 24.12 7.30
N LYS A 69 8.79 23.88 6.54
CA LYS A 69 8.56 24.51 5.23
C LYS A 69 8.55 26.05 5.33
N GLN A 70 7.96 26.61 6.38
CA GLN A 70 7.81 28.06 6.57
C GLN A 70 9.11 28.76 7.02
N GLN A 71 10.05 28.05 7.64
CA GLN A 71 11.24 28.61 8.30
C GLN A 71 12.47 28.81 7.38
N HIS A 72 12.28 28.97 6.06
CA HIS A 72 13.29 29.05 4.98
C HIS A 72 13.92 27.70 4.56
N THR A 73 13.55 27.27 3.36
CA THR A 73 13.43 25.87 2.92
C THR A 73 14.73 25.23 2.39
N GLN A 74 15.72 26.03 1.94
CA GLN A 74 16.86 25.48 1.18
C GLN A 74 17.91 24.77 2.05
N THR A 75 18.12 25.20 3.30
CA THR A 75 19.07 24.54 4.20
C THR A 75 18.46 23.33 4.89
N THR A 76 17.18 23.40 5.23
CA THR A 76 16.47 22.40 6.02
C THR A 76 16.35 21.07 5.30
N PHE A 77 16.01 21.09 4.00
CA PHE A 77 15.80 19.88 3.19
C PHE A 77 16.97 19.58 2.24
N LYS A 78 18.14 20.19 2.46
CA LYS A 78 19.28 20.11 1.53
C LYS A 78 19.71 18.67 1.22
N ASN A 79 19.61 17.78 2.20
CA ASN A 79 19.98 16.38 2.07
C ASN A 79 18.76 15.46 1.83
N THR A 80 17.56 16.04 1.74
CA THR A 80 16.33 15.28 1.52
C THR A 80 16.22 14.95 0.05
N PHE A 81 16.28 13.65 -0.24
CA PHE A 81 16.17 13.11 -1.58
C PHE A 81 14.74 13.23 -2.12
N CYS A 82 13.75 12.85 -1.32
CA CYS A 82 12.34 13.08 -1.60
C CYS A 82 11.51 13.07 -0.32
N ILE A 83 10.29 13.59 -0.43
CA ILE A 83 9.28 13.57 0.63
C ILE A 83 8.10 12.74 0.15
N ILE A 84 7.70 11.76 0.95
CA ILE A 84 6.54 10.92 0.73
C ILE A 84 5.45 11.36 1.72
N ALA A 85 4.29 11.73 1.21
CA ALA A 85 3.18 12.17 2.05
C ALA A 85 1.84 11.55 1.64
N THR A 86 0.96 11.32 2.61
CA THR A 86 -0.44 10.95 2.31
C THR A 86 -1.26 12.16 1.87
N SER A 87 -0.85 13.35 2.28
CA SER A 87 -1.56 14.60 2.02
C SER A 87 -0.83 15.44 0.99
N GLN A 88 -1.52 16.41 0.40
CA GLN A 88 -0.88 17.30 -0.57
C GLN A 88 0.17 18.15 0.14
N ILE A 89 1.42 18.01 -0.32
CA ILE A 89 2.54 18.82 0.12
C ILE A 89 3.39 19.20 -1.09
N ASP A 90 3.97 20.38 -1.01
CA ASP A 90 4.88 20.92 -1.99
C ASP A 90 5.97 21.69 -1.24
N ILE A 91 7.22 21.28 -1.43
CA ILE A 91 8.39 21.89 -0.80
C ILE A 91 9.34 22.30 -1.91
N ALA A 92 9.62 23.60 -2.00
CA ALA A 92 10.45 24.14 -3.05
C ALA A 92 11.85 23.50 -3.06
N GLY A 93 12.22 22.91 -4.20
CA GLY A 93 13.51 22.27 -4.40
C GLY A 93 13.59 20.80 -3.96
N VAL A 94 12.46 20.17 -3.58
CA VAL A 94 12.41 18.77 -3.16
C VAL A 94 11.24 18.06 -3.85
N GLU A 95 11.51 16.89 -4.44
CA GLU A 95 10.49 16.03 -5.04
C GLU A 95 9.51 15.52 -3.97
N CYS A 96 8.21 15.76 -4.17
CA CYS A 96 7.15 15.37 -3.26
C CYS A 96 6.24 14.30 -3.89
N ILE A 97 6.20 13.11 -3.31
CA ILE A 97 5.31 12.01 -3.67
C ILE A 97 4.05 12.08 -2.82
N ASN A 98 2.89 12.13 -3.47
CA ASN A 98 1.62 11.89 -2.78
C ASN A 98 1.22 10.42 -2.92
N ILE A 99 1.10 9.70 -1.80
CA ILE A 99 0.80 8.27 -1.80
C ILE A 99 -0.59 7.96 -2.34
N GLU A 100 -1.61 8.79 -2.08
CA GLU A 100 -2.94 8.56 -2.68
C GLU A 100 -2.87 8.63 -4.20
N LYS A 101 -2.06 9.53 -4.76
CA LYS A 101 -1.79 9.63 -6.20
C LYS A 101 -1.00 8.44 -6.75
N VAL A 102 -0.12 7.85 -5.95
CA VAL A 102 0.57 6.59 -6.33
C VAL A 102 -0.42 5.44 -6.34
N VAL A 103 -1.22 5.29 -5.29
CA VAL A 103 -2.24 4.22 -5.15
C VAL A 103 -3.31 4.32 -6.23
N ASN A 104 -3.70 5.52 -6.66
CA ASN A 104 -4.66 5.70 -7.76
C ASN A 104 -4.02 5.65 -9.16
N GLY A 105 -2.68 5.60 -9.25
CA GLY A 105 -1.92 5.53 -10.49
C GLY A 105 -1.81 6.85 -11.26
N THR A 106 -2.06 8.00 -10.62
CA THR A 106 -1.90 9.33 -11.21
C THR A 106 -0.53 9.96 -10.96
N GLN A 107 0.28 9.35 -10.10
CA GLN A 107 1.67 9.73 -9.84
C GLN A 107 2.57 8.50 -9.77
N ASN A 108 3.79 8.64 -10.28
CA ASN A 108 4.80 7.60 -10.32
C ASN A 108 5.78 7.77 -9.15
N LEU A 109 6.63 6.76 -8.93
CA LEU A 109 7.70 6.81 -7.93
C LEU A 109 9.05 7.22 -8.54
N ASP A 110 9.01 8.03 -9.61
CA ASP A 110 10.16 8.21 -10.49
C ASP A 110 11.40 8.74 -9.77
N CYS A 111 11.21 9.60 -8.77
CA CYS A 111 12.31 10.14 -7.98
C CYS A 111 13.08 9.03 -7.25
N LEU A 112 12.45 7.92 -6.88
CA LEU A 112 13.06 6.79 -6.16
C LEU A 112 13.88 5.83 -7.04
N HIS A 113 13.86 5.94 -8.39
CA HIS A 113 14.60 5.03 -9.28
C HIS A 113 16.13 5.05 -9.08
N ASN A 114 16.68 6.15 -8.56
CA ASN A 114 18.12 6.21 -8.26
C ASN A 114 18.49 5.44 -6.97
N LEU A 115 17.51 5.09 -6.16
CA LEU A 115 17.69 4.37 -4.89
C LEU A 115 17.20 2.93 -4.99
N TYR A 116 16.20 2.65 -5.81
CA TYR A 116 15.56 1.34 -5.88
C TYR A 116 15.35 0.90 -7.33
N THR A 117 15.41 -0.41 -7.54
CA THR A 117 15.12 -1.02 -8.85
C THR A 117 13.63 -0.93 -9.19
N GLU A 118 13.29 -1.03 -10.48
CA GLU A 118 11.91 -1.12 -10.97
C GLU A 118 11.09 -2.20 -10.26
N GLU A 119 11.70 -3.37 -10.04
CA GLU A 119 11.03 -4.48 -9.36
C GLU A 119 10.70 -4.14 -7.91
N GLN A 120 11.65 -3.55 -7.17
CA GLN A 120 11.44 -3.12 -5.79
C GLN A 120 10.35 -2.04 -5.72
N LEU A 121 10.34 -1.06 -6.63
CA LEU A 121 9.34 0.00 -6.65
C LEU A 121 7.95 -0.52 -7.02
N LYS A 122 7.87 -1.52 -7.90
CA LYS A 122 6.62 -2.24 -8.18
C LYS A 122 6.13 -2.98 -6.94
N GLN A 123 7.00 -3.70 -6.24
CA GLN A 123 6.63 -4.40 -5.00
C GLN A 123 6.23 -3.42 -3.89
N PHE A 124 6.93 -2.30 -3.75
CA PHE A 124 6.60 -1.21 -2.83
C PHE A 124 5.21 -0.63 -3.15
N THR A 125 4.93 -0.33 -4.42
CA THR A 125 3.60 0.15 -4.87
C THR A 125 2.50 -0.85 -4.53
N ASN A 126 2.71 -2.14 -4.79
CA ASN A 126 1.73 -3.18 -4.46
C ASN A 126 1.48 -3.26 -2.94
N LYS A 127 2.54 -3.16 -2.11
CA LYS A 127 2.41 -3.13 -0.65
C LYS A 127 1.66 -1.86 -0.18
N LEU A 128 1.88 -0.71 -0.81
CA LEU A 128 1.13 0.52 -0.53
C LEU A 128 -0.35 0.36 -0.88
N ILE A 129 -0.69 -0.14 -2.07
CA ILE A 129 -2.08 -0.41 -2.48
C ILE A 129 -2.76 -1.29 -1.44
N LYS A 130 -2.08 -2.36 -1.01
CA LYS A 130 -2.57 -3.26 0.03
C LYS A 130 -2.77 -2.54 1.36
N LEU A 131 -1.79 -1.76 1.83
CA LEU A 131 -1.89 -0.99 3.07
C LEU A 131 -3.11 -0.04 3.05
N PHE A 132 -3.24 0.79 2.03
CA PHE A 132 -4.34 1.77 1.94
C PHE A 132 -5.70 1.10 1.72
N THR A 133 -5.70 -0.05 1.06
CA THR A 133 -6.88 -0.90 1.02
C THR A 133 -7.24 -1.40 2.42
N ILE A 134 -6.28 -1.89 3.22
CA ILE A 134 -6.55 -2.31 4.62
C ILE A 134 -7.10 -1.15 5.43
N GLU A 135 -6.44 0.01 5.39
CA GLU A 135 -6.90 1.19 6.14
C GLU A 135 -8.32 1.62 5.71
N GLY A 136 -8.63 1.57 4.40
CA GLY A 136 -9.95 1.92 3.88
C GLY A 136 -11.03 0.82 4.05
N ALA A 137 -10.66 -0.45 4.02
CA ALA A 137 -11.56 -1.59 4.15
C ALA A 137 -11.85 -1.92 5.61
N SER A 138 -10.91 -1.66 6.52
CA SER A 138 -11.12 -1.79 7.97
C SER A 138 -12.27 -0.93 8.49
N GLN A 139 -12.60 0.17 7.79
CA GLN A 139 -13.77 0.99 8.08
C GLN A 139 -15.09 0.38 7.58
N ARG A 140 -15.02 -0.59 6.66
CA ARG A 140 -16.18 -1.17 5.96
C ARG A 140 -16.48 -2.60 6.41
N LEU A 141 -15.46 -3.37 6.80
CA LEU A 141 -15.60 -4.72 7.31
C LEU A 141 -16.09 -4.70 8.77
N GLN A 142 -17.13 -5.48 9.06
CA GLN A 142 -17.79 -5.50 10.38
C GLN A 142 -17.53 -6.79 11.19
N PHE A 143 -17.31 -7.91 10.51
CA PHE A 143 -17.26 -9.25 11.11
C PHE A 143 -15.91 -9.92 10.89
N LEU A 144 -15.30 -9.72 9.73
CA LEU A 144 -14.02 -10.33 9.39
C LEU A 144 -12.84 -9.47 9.82
N ASN A 145 -11.73 -10.15 10.10
CA ASN A 145 -10.45 -9.47 10.31
C ASN A 145 -9.93 -8.90 8.97
N PRO A 146 -9.75 -7.57 8.84
CA PRO A 146 -9.36 -6.94 7.59
C PRO A 146 -8.05 -7.46 7.00
N ASP A 147 -7.03 -7.70 7.84
CA ASP A 147 -5.73 -8.21 7.39
C ASP A 147 -5.87 -9.58 6.74
N LYS A 148 -6.64 -10.49 7.35
CA LYS A 148 -6.84 -11.85 6.82
C LYS A 148 -7.56 -11.84 5.48
N VAL A 149 -8.66 -11.11 5.38
CA VAL A 149 -9.47 -11.04 4.15
C VAL A 149 -8.70 -10.42 3.01
N ILE A 150 -7.91 -9.38 3.30
CA ILE A 150 -7.13 -8.70 2.26
C ILE A 150 -5.97 -9.58 1.79
N ASN A 151 -5.34 -10.37 2.66
CA ASN A 151 -4.34 -11.34 2.23
C ASN A 151 -4.93 -12.38 1.25
N GLU A 152 -6.08 -12.94 1.56
CA GLU A 152 -6.75 -13.91 0.68
C GLU A 152 -7.21 -13.27 -0.63
N THR A 153 -7.65 -12.01 -0.55
CA THR A 153 -7.99 -11.23 -1.73
C THR A 153 -6.77 -10.97 -2.60
N ALA A 154 -5.60 -10.72 -2.01
CA ALA A 154 -4.34 -10.57 -2.74
C ALA A 154 -3.97 -11.85 -3.48
N ASP A 155 -4.20 -13.02 -2.87
CA ASP A 155 -3.96 -14.32 -3.49
C ASP A 155 -4.87 -14.53 -4.72
N ILE A 156 -6.16 -14.15 -4.62
CA ILE A 156 -7.11 -14.19 -5.75
C ILE A 156 -6.66 -13.26 -6.88
N ILE A 157 -6.29 -12.01 -6.56
CA ILE A 157 -5.83 -11.02 -7.55
C ILE A 157 -4.57 -11.54 -8.26
N THR A 158 -3.62 -12.08 -7.49
CA THR A 158 -2.38 -12.66 -8.03
C THR A 158 -2.67 -13.84 -8.96
N ALA A 159 -3.59 -14.73 -8.57
CA ALA A 159 -3.99 -15.86 -9.40
C ALA A 159 -4.70 -15.42 -10.69
N LEU A 160 -5.50 -14.35 -10.66
CA LEU A 160 -6.10 -13.75 -11.84
C LEU A 160 -5.03 -13.15 -12.77
N GLU A 161 -4.08 -12.38 -12.26
CA GLU A 161 -2.96 -11.84 -13.03
C GLU A 161 -2.17 -12.95 -13.74
N GLN A 162 -1.90 -14.05 -13.03
CA GLN A 162 -1.23 -15.22 -13.58
C GLN A 162 -2.05 -15.92 -14.67
N GLN A 163 -3.36 -16.13 -14.42
CA GLN A 163 -4.26 -16.82 -15.35
C GLN A 163 -4.43 -16.06 -16.67
N TYR A 164 -4.39 -14.72 -16.63
CA TYR A 164 -4.60 -13.87 -17.79
C TYR A 164 -3.31 -13.26 -18.36
N HIS A 165 -2.16 -13.54 -17.73
CA HIS A 165 -0.85 -12.98 -18.11
C HIS A 165 -0.83 -11.45 -18.18
N VAL A 166 -1.49 -10.81 -17.20
CA VAL A 166 -1.57 -9.35 -17.10
C VAL A 166 -1.06 -8.88 -15.74
N VAL A 167 -0.64 -7.61 -15.68
CA VAL A 167 -0.42 -6.90 -14.41
C VAL A 167 -1.50 -5.86 -14.30
N PHE A 168 -2.36 -5.98 -13.29
CA PHE A 168 -3.47 -5.06 -13.12
C PHE A 168 -2.98 -3.68 -12.71
N LYS A 169 -3.49 -2.65 -13.40
CA LYS A 169 -3.26 -1.26 -12.99
C LYS A 169 -3.78 -1.01 -11.58
N ASN A 170 -3.18 -0.07 -10.87
CA ASN A 170 -3.45 0.20 -9.45
C ASN A 170 -4.95 0.39 -9.15
N PHE A 171 -5.67 1.16 -9.98
CA PHE A 171 -7.12 1.37 -9.79
C PHE A 171 -7.94 0.08 -9.91
N ILE A 172 -7.51 -0.88 -10.75
CA ILE A 172 -8.15 -2.20 -10.85
C ILE A 172 -7.87 -3.01 -9.59
N GLN A 173 -6.63 -3.03 -9.12
CA GLN A 173 -6.29 -3.74 -7.88
C GLN A 173 -7.11 -3.21 -6.70
N VAL A 174 -7.20 -1.88 -6.52
CA VAL A 174 -8.03 -1.26 -5.47
C VAL A 174 -9.50 -1.69 -5.58
N ASN A 175 -10.08 -1.62 -6.78
CA ASN A 175 -11.47 -2.02 -7.00
C ASN A 175 -11.70 -3.51 -6.70
N LEU A 176 -10.78 -4.38 -7.13
CA LEU A 176 -10.84 -5.81 -6.81
C LEU A 176 -10.74 -6.03 -5.31
N TYR A 177 -9.81 -5.39 -4.62
CA TYR A 177 -9.67 -5.55 -3.19
C TYR A 177 -10.94 -5.16 -2.42
N LEU A 178 -11.51 -4.00 -2.75
CA LEU A 178 -12.73 -3.51 -2.11
C LEU A 178 -13.93 -4.42 -2.38
N HIS A 179 -14.10 -4.84 -3.64
CA HIS A 179 -15.21 -5.70 -4.03
C HIS A 179 -15.08 -7.09 -3.38
N LEU A 180 -13.94 -7.76 -3.56
CA LEU A 180 -13.69 -9.11 -3.06
C LEU A 180 -13.79 -9.18 -1.52
N SER A 181 -13.23 -8.21 -0.81
CA SER A 181 -13.34 -8.15 0.66
C SER A 181 -14.80 -8.03 1.11
N SER A 182 -15.57 -7.19 0.41
CA SER A 182 -16.99 -6.96 0.71
C SER A 182 -17.86 -8.19 0.42
N ILE A 183 -17.63 -8.89 -0.70
CA ILE A 183 -18.44 -10.09 -1.02
C ILE A 183 -18.15 -11.25 -0.07
N ILE A 184 -16.90 -11.43 0.38
CA ILE A 184 -16.55 -12.50 1.33
C ILE A 184 -17.33 -12.29 2.64
N GLU A 185 -17.35 -11.07 3.17
CA GLU A 185 -18.08 -10.76 4.39
C GLU A 185 -19.60 -10.82 4.21
N ARG A 186 -20.11 -10.32 3.08
CA ARG A 186 -21.54 -10.36 2.77
C ARG A 186 -22.06 -11.81 2.65
N LEU A 187 -21.34 -12.68 1.95
CA LEU A 187 -21.73 -14.07 1.73
C LEU A 187 -21.69 -14.91 3.02
N LEU A 188 -20.86 -14.52 3.99
CA LEU A 188 -20.83 -15.14 5.32
C LEU A 188 -22.00 -14.75 6.21
N THR A 189 -22.41 -13.48 6.14
CA THR A 189 -23.36 -12.88 7.11
C THR A 189 -24.80 -12.89 6.61
N SER A 190 -24.98 -12.87 5.30
CA SER A 190 -26.30 -12.78 4.65
C SER A 190 -26.45 -13.88 3.63
N SER A 191 -27.51 -14.66 3.77
CA SER A 191 -28.00 -15.51 2.68
C SER A 191 -29.17 -14.78 2.00
N ARG A 192 -29.02 -14.44 0.69
CA ARG A 192 -30.04 -14.11 -0.36
C ARG A 192 -29.76 -12.79 -1.12
N PRO A 193 -30.36 -12.56 -2.32
CA PRO A 193 -30.91 -13.48 -3.31
C PRO A 193 -29.99 -13.60 -4.54
N ILE A 194 -30.33 -14.52 -5.45
CA ILE A 194 -29.67 -14.64 -6.76
C ILE A 194 -30.09 -13.42 -7.60
N GLU A 195 -29.17 -12.49 -7.80
CA GLU A 195 -29.32 -11.44 -8.80
C GLU A 195 -29.08 -12.01 -10.20
N THR A 196 -29.89 -11.57 -11.17
CA THR A 196 -29.74 -11.98 -12.56
C THR A 196 -28.45 -11.41 -13.15
N VAL A 197 -27.69 -12.29 -13.79
CA VAL A 197 -26.55 -11.92 -14.62
C VAL A 197 -27.05 -11.23 -15.87
N THR A 198 -26.37 -10.16 -16.29
CA THR A 198 -26.70 -9.40 -17.49
C THR A 198 -25.78 -9.71 -18.68
N THR A 199 -24.63 -10.32 -18.40
CA THR A 199 -23.55 -10.64 -19.33
C THR A 199 -23.70 -12.06 -19.83
N HIS A 200 -24.00 -12.23 -21.11
CA HIS A 200 -24.15 -13.52 -21.76
C HIS A 200 -23.15 -13.68 -22.92
N THR A 201 -21.86 -13.53 -22.62
CA THR A 201 -20.78 -13.63 -23.62
C THR A 201 -19.97 -14.90 -23.41
N LYS A 202 -19.43 -15.47 -24.50
CA LYS A 202 -18.50 -16.62 -24.42
C LYS A 202 -17.24 -16.32 -23.60
N GLN A 203 -16.80 -15.06 -23.60
CA GLN A 203 -15.66 -14.61 -22.81
C GLN A 203 -15.98 -14.66 -21.31
N PHE A 204 -17.19 -14.24 -20.93
CA PHE A 204 -17.65 -14.33 -19.55
C PHE A 204 -17.79 -15.79 -19.10
N GLU A 205 -18.36 -16.67 -19.92
CA GLU A 205 -18.43 -18.11 -19.60
C GLU A 205 -17.04 -18.72 -19.38
N LYS A 206 -16.08 -18.38 -20.25
CA LYS A 206 -14.68 -18.80 -20.09
C LYS A 206 -14.05 -18.21 -18.83
N PHE A 207 -14.35 -16.96 -18.49
CA PHE A 207 -13.89 -16.33 -17.26
C PHE A 207 -14.41 -17.07 -16.02
N VAL A 208 -15.71 -17.38 -15.98
CA VAL A 208 -16.31 -18.13 -14.87
C VAL A 208 -15.63 -19.48 -14.71
N HIS A 209 -15.47 -20.23 -15.80
CA HIS A 209 -14.82 -21.54 -15.79
C HIS A 209 -13.39 -21.48 -15.27
N ASN A 210 -12.59 -20.52 -15.75
CA ASN A 210 -11.22 -20.33 -15.30
C ASN A 210 -11.14 -19.87 -13.83
N SER A 211 -12.13 -19.12 -13.37
CA SER A 211 -12.15 -18.52 -12.04
C SER A 211 -12.61 -19.49 -10.95
N GLU A 212 -13.33 -20.57 -11.27
CA GLU A 212 -13.81 -21.50 -10.24
C GLU A 212 -12.68 -22.02 -9.33
N MET A 213 -11.55 -22.40 -9.92
CA MET A 213 -10.39 -22.88 -9.15
C MET A 213 -9.70 -21.78 -8.36
N ILE A 214 -9.69 -20.55 -8.87
CA ILE A 214 -9.07 -19.39 -8.22
C ILE A 214 -9.83 -19.03 -6.94
N PHE A 215 -11.16 -19.10 -6.98
CA PHE A 215 -12.01 -18.74 -5.85
C PHE A 215 -12.27 -19.91 -4.89
N ASN A 216 -11.95 -21.15 -5.28
CA ASN A 216 -12.18 -22.34 -4.46
C ASN A 216 -11.57 -22.29 -3.04
N PRO A 217 -10.36 -21.74 -2.81
CA PRO A 217 -9.80 -21.63 -1.46
C PRO A 217 -10.69 -20.84 -0.51
N ILE A 218 -11.26 -19.70 -0.94
CA ILE A 218 -12.15 -18.90 -0.09
C ILE A 218 -13.53 -19.54 0.06
N LYS A 219 -14.04 -20.22 -0.97
CA LYS A 219 -15.30 -20.98 -0.89
C LYS A 219 -15.23 -22.03 0.22
N ILE A 220 -14.16 -22.82 0.24
CA ILE A 220 -13.94 -23.86 1.24
C ILE A 220 -13.72 -23.25 2.62
N LYS A 221 -12.84 -22.24 2.73
CA LYS A 221 -12.46 -21.63 4.01
C LYS A 221 -13.64 -21.00 4.74
N TYR A 222 -14.49 -20.29 4.00
CA TYR A 222 -15.62 -19.56 4.57
C TYR A 222 -16.93 -20.33 4.47
N ASN A 223 -16.91 -21.53 3.86
CA ASN A 223 -18.11 -22.32 3.57
C ASN A 223 -19.18 -21.47 2.85
N ILE A 224 -18.75 -20.78 1.80
CA ILE A 224 -19.59 -19.92 0.97
C ILE A 224 -19.65 -20.43 -0.47
N ASP A 225 -20.76 -20.15 -1.14
CA ASP A 225 -20.87 -20.23 -2.59
C ASP A 225 -20.84 -18.83 -3.19
N ILE A 226 -20.20 -18.71 -4.36
CA ILE A 226 -20.07 -17.45 -5.08
C ILE A 226 -21.12 -17.41 -6.18
N PRO A 227 -22.12 -16.51 -6.11
CA PRO A 227 -23.11 -16.35 -7.15
C PRO A 227 -22.48 -15.93 -8.48
N LEU A 228 -23.11 -16.33 -9.59
CA LEU A 228 -22.66 -15.95 -10.94
C LEU A 228 -22.56 -14.43 -11.14
N ARG A 229 -23.39 -13.66 -10.42
CA ARG A 229 -23.36 -12.20 -10.37
C ARG A 229 -22.02 -11.65 -9.87
N GLU A 230 -21.38 -12.27 -8.89
CA GLU A 230 -20.10 -11.77 -8.36
C GLU A 230 -18.98 -12.04 -9.37
N TYR A 231 -19.02 -13.18 -10.06
CA TYR A 231 -18.12 -13.41 -11.20
C TYR A 231 -18.33 -12.35 -12.28
N GLU A 232 -19.57 -11.96 -12.58
CA GLU A 232 -19.86 -10.88 -13.54
C GLU A 232 -19.23 -9.55 -13.10
N TYR A 233 -19.36 -9.17 -11.84
CA TYR A 233 -18.74 -7.95 -11.33
C TYR A 233 -17.22 -7.98 -11.41
N VAL A 234 -16.58 -9.07 -11.00
CA VAL A 234 -15.13 -9.23 -11.12
C VAL A 234 -14.70 -9.15 -12.59
N TYR A 235 -15.44 -9.80 -13.49
CA TYR A 235 -15.20 -9.72 -14.93
C TYR A 235 -15.28 -8.28 -15.44
N GLN A 236 -16.34 -7.54 -15.09
CA GLN A 236 -16.51 -6.13 -15.49
C GLN A 236 -15.39 -5.23 -14.98
N ILE A 237 -14.84 -5.51 -13.80
CA ILE A 237 -13.69 -4.77 -13.27
C ILE A 237 -12.47 -5.01 -14.17
N ILE A 238 -12.19 -6.25 -14.56
CA ILE A 238 -10.94 -6.62 -15.25
C ILE A 238 -11.03 -6.67 -16.77
N GLU A 239 -12.23 -6.65 -17.36
CA GLU A 239 -12.45 -6.92 -18.79
C GLU A 239 -11.61 -6.02 -19.69
N SER A 240 -11.48 -4.74 -19.29
CA SER A 240 -10.72 -3.73 -20.02
C SER A 240 -9.21 -4.01 -20.06
N GLN A 241 -8.69 -4.91 -19.22
CA GLN A 241 -7.28 -5.27 -19.19
C GLN A 241 -7.03 -6.65 -19.79
N ILE A 242 -7.94 -7.60 -19.64
CA ILE A 242 -7.78 -8.94 -20.20
C ILE A 242 -8.18 -9.05 -21.68
N ASN A 243 -9.04 -8.15 -22.19
CA ASN A 243 -9.43 -8.13 -23.61
C ASN A 243 -8.48 -7.29 -24.49
N ASN A 244 -7.61 -6.48 -23.89
CA ASN A 244 -6.58 -5.71 -24.59
C ASN A 244 -5.26 -6.49 -24.76
N SER A 245 -5.20 -7.73 -24.28
CA SER A 245 -4.02 -8.60 -24.34
C SER A 245 -4.10 -9.67 -25.44
N VAL A 246 -4.94 -9.46 -26.46
CA VAL A 246 -5.06 -10.32 -27.65
C VAL A 246 -4.73 -9.54 -28.91
#